data_AF-A0A3F2V535-F1
#
_entry.id   AF-A0A3F2V535-F1
#
_cell.length_a   1.000
_cell.length_b   1.000
_cell.length_c   1.000
_cell.angle_alpha   90.00
_cell.angle_beta   90.00
_cell.angle_gamma   90.00
#
_symmetry.space_group_name_H-M   'P 1'
#
loop_
_entity.id
_entity.type
_entity.pdbx_description
1 polymer ?
#
loop_
_entity_poly.entity_id
_entity_poly.type
_entity_poly.pdbx_seq_one_letter_code
_entity_poly.pdbx_strand_id
1 'polypeptide(L)'
;MLNFSEHSQRIEAALDSGDLDQLKDVCLQCDRFLRSVLPLKTQQSVDLPSLQRDLENIIILYKRAVACVEAAKQEAGNQLRSLNRNHTNTNTYLDVARHIAV
;
A
#
# COMPACT_ATOMS: atom_id res chain seq x y z
N MET A 1 -23.89 -10.54 11.54
CA MET A 1 -23.02 -11.02 10.46
C MET A 1 -21.72 -10.23 10.56
N LEU A 2 -20.58 -10.88 10.34
CA LEU A 2 -19.27 -10.21 10.35
C LEU A 2 -19.03 -9.60 8.97
N ASN A 3 -18.69 -8.31 8.89
CA ASN A 3 -18.58 -7.56 7.64
C ASN A 3 -17.23 -7.77 6.91
N PHE A 4 -16.69 -8.99 6.90
CA PHE A 4 -15.41 -9.27 6.24
C PHE A 4 -15.44 -8.96 4.74
N SER A 5 -16.56 -9.26 4.07
CA SER A 5 -16.74 -8.98 2.64
C SER A 5 -16.68 -7.48 2.31
N GLU A 6 -17.21 -6.61 3.18
CA GLU A 6 -17.17 -5.15 3.00
C GLU A 6 -15.72 -4.64 3.10
N HIS A 7 -14.95 -5.13 4.07
CA HIS A 7 -13.54 -4.77 4.21
C HIS A 7 -12.69 -5.26 3.03
N SER A 8 -12.92 -6.48 2.54
CA SER A 8 -12.24 -7.00 1.34
C SER A 8 -12.52 -6.15 0.10
N GLN A 9 -13.79 -5.80 -0.16
CA GLN A 9 -14.17 -4.93 -1.29
C GLN A 9 -13.52 -3.55 -1.21
N ARG A 10 -13.42 -2.98 -0.01
CA ARG A 10 -12.76 -1.68 0.17
C ARG A 10 -11.26 -1.74 -0.09
N ILE A 11 -10.60 -2.85 0.28
CA ILE A 11 -9.17 -3.05 -0.03
C ILE A 11 -8.97 -3.23 -1.54
N GLU A 12 -9.83 -3.99 -2.22
CA GLU A 12 -9.79 -4.15 -3.68
C GLU A 12 -9.99 -2.82 -4.40
N ALA A 13 -11.00 -2.04 -4.00
CA ALA A 13 -11.24 -0.72 -4.57
C ALA A 13 -10.05 0.24 -4.38
N ALA A 14 -9.41 0.20 -3.20
CA ALA A 14 -8.21 0.99 -2.94
C ALA A 14 -7.02 0.52 -3.78
N LEU A 15 -6.83 -0.80 -3.94
CA LEU A 15 -5.81 -1.38 -4.82
C LEU A 15 -5.99 -0.97 -6.29
N ASP A 16 -7.23 -0.98 -6.77
CA ASP A 16 -7.55 -0.63 -8.16
C ASP A 16 -7.45 0.88 -8.42
N SER A 17 -7.69 1.70 -7.40
CA SER A 17 -7.51 3.17 -7.48
C SER A 17 -6.05 3.61 -7.60
N GLY A 18 -5.10 2.78 -7.12
CA GLY A 18 -3.69 3.13 -7.03
C GLY A 18 -3.34 4.19 -5.98
N ASP A 19 -4.31 4.65 -5.18
CA ASP A 19 -4.10 5.59 -4.08
C ASP A 19 -3.51 4.85 -2.87
N LEU A 20 -2.21 5.06 -2.65
CA LEU A 20 -1.45 4.42 -1.57
C LEU A 20 -1.84 4.92 -0.18
N ASP A 21 -2.30 6.17 -0.05
CA ASP A 21 -2.73 6.73 1.23
C ASP A 21 -4.10 6.16 1.60
N GLN A 22 -5.01 6.07 0.63
CA GLN A 22 -6.29 5.40 0.81
C GLN A 22 -6.10 3.91 1.13
N LEU A 23 -5.19 3.22 0.44
CA LEU A 23 -4.87 1.82 0.68
C LEU A 23 -4.37 1.59 2.11
N LYS A 24 -3.50 2.48 2.61
CA LYS A 24 -3.02 2.45 3.99
C LYS A 24 -4.15 2.61 4.99
N ASP A 25 -5.03 3.59 4.79
CA ASP A 25 -6.14 3.87 5.71
C ASP A 25 -7.13 2.72 5.78
N VAL A 26 -7.49 2.13 4.64
CA VAL A 26 -8.38 0.97 4.57
C VAL A 26 -7.73 -0.26 5.23
N CYS A 27 -6.45 -0.51 4.98
CA CYS A 27 -5.68 -1.57 5.64
C CYS A 27 -5.66 -1.42 7.16
N LEU A 28 -5.49 -0.20 7.67
CA LEU A 28 -5.51 0.08 9.12
C LEU A 28 -6.90 -0.12 9.74
N GLN A 29 -7.95 0.26 9.02
CA GLN A 29 -9.34 0.03 9.47
C GLN A 29 -9.64 -1.47 9.55
N CYS A 30 -9.18 -2.26 8.56
CA CYS A 30 -9.32 -3.71 8.57
C CYS A 30 -8.54 -4.36 9.73
N ASP A 31 -7.30 -3.95 10.01
CA ASP A 31 -6.54 -4.45 11.17
C ASP A 31 -7.23 -4.15 12.51
N ARG A 32 -7.76 -2.93 12.68
CA ARG A 32 -8.54 -2.55 13.88
C ARG A 32 -9.79 -3.41 14.03
N PHE A 33 -10.50 -3.66 12.93
CA PHE A 33 -11.66 -4.52 12.91
C PHE A 33 -11.29 -5.95 13.32
N LEU A 34 -10.25 -6.53 12.70
CA LEU A 34 -9.77 -7.88 13.02
C LEU A 34 -9.40 -8.03 14.49
N ARG A 35 -8.67 -7.07 15.07
CA ARG A 35 -8.33 -7.06 16.50
C ARG A 35 -9.53 -6.90 17.43
N SER A 36 -10.60 -6.23 16.97
CA SER A 36 -11.82 -6.05 17.76
C SER A 36 -12.72 -7.29 17.76
N VAL A 37 -12.65 -8.09 16.68
CA VAL A 37 -13.47 -9.28 16.43
C VAL A 37 -12.78 -10.55 16.89
N LEU A 38 -11.44 -10.62 16.77
CA LEU A 38 -10.63 -11.77 17.13
C LEU A 38 -9.89 -11.53 18.45
N PRO A 39 -9.87 -12.49 19.40
CA PRO A 39 -10.44 -13.84 19.28
C PRO A 39 -11.97 -13.84 19.38
N LEU A 40 -12.61 -14.76 18.64
CA LEU A 40 -14.06 -14.95 18.68
C LEU A 40 -14.49 -15.21 20.13
N LYS A 41 -15.45 -14.43 20.62
CA LYS A 41 -16.04 -14.68 21.95
C LYS A 41 -16.82 -15.99 21.90
N THR A 42 -16.72 -16.80 22.95
CA THR A 42 -17.23 -18.19 23.09
C THR A 42 -18.72 -18.40 22.75
N GLN A 43 -19.51 -17.32 22.60
CA GLN A 43 -20.93 -17.35 22.28
C GLN A 43 -21.28 -16.97 20.83
N GLN A 44 -20.29 -16.67 19.99
CA GLN A 44 -20.55 -16.36 18.59
C GLN A 44 -20.63 -17.66 17.77
N SER A 45 -21.86 -18.05 17.40
CA SER A 45 -22.09 -19.11 16.41
C SER A 45 -21.63 -18.61 15.03
N VAL A 46 -20.32 -18.71 14.77
CA VAL A 46 -19.70 -18.36 13.50
C VAL A 46 -19.40 -19.66 12.75
N ASP A 47 -19.79 -19.71 11.49
CA ASP A 47 -19.40 -20.79 10.60
C ASP A 47 -17.87 -20.72 10.37
N LEU A 48 -17.13 -21.61 11.05
CA LEU A 48 -15.67 -21.63 11.01
C LEU A 48 -15.11 -21.79 9.57
N PRO A 49 -15.68 -22.66 8.71
CA PRO A 49 -15.31 -22.75 7.29
C PRO A 49 -15.50 -21.46 6.48
N SER A 50 -16.52 -20.64 6.77
CA SER A 50 -16.70 -19.37 6.06
C SER A 50 -15.70 -18.33 6.55
N LEU A 51 -15.51 -18.26 7.88
CA LEU A 51 -14.53 -17.35 8.49
C LEU A 51 -13.12 -17.64 8.01
N GLN A 52 -12.74 -18.92 7.90
CA GLN A 52 -11.42 -19.29 7.37
C GLN A 52 -11.24 -18.75 5.95
N ARG A 53 -12.22 -18.95 5.06
CA ARG A 53 -12.17 -18.44 3.68
C ARG A 53 -12.09 -16.91 3.63
N ASP A 54 -12.84 -16.23 4.49
CA ASP A 54 -12.81 -14.76 4.59
C ASP A 54 -11.42 -14.26 5.02
N LEU A 55 -10.80 -14.91 6.01
CA LEU A 55 -9.45 -14.59 6.48
C LEU A 55 -8.38 -14.89 5.43
N GLU A 56 -8.48 -16.02 4.73
CA GLU A 56 -7.59 -16.37 3.61
C GLU A 56 -7.67 -15.32 2.50
N ASN A 57 -8.87 -14.85 2.16
CA ASN A 57 -9.06 -13.79 1.17
C ASN A 57 -8.40 -12.48 1.61
N ILE A 58 -8.59 -12.09 2.87
CA ILE A 58 -7.95 -10.89 3.44
C ILE A 58 -6.42 -11.00 3.38
N ILE A 59 -5.84 -12.18 3.67
CA ILE A 59 -4.39 -12.40 3.54
C ILE A 59 -3.92 -12.22 2.10
N ILE A 60 -4.67 -12.72 1.12
CA ILE A 60 -4.33 -12.56 -0.31
C ILE A 60 -4.33 -11.07 -0.69
N LEU A 61 -5.35 -10.32 -0.25
CA LEU A 61 -5.46 -8.89 -0.51
C LEU A 61 -4.32 -8.09 0.13
N TYR A 62 -3.95 -8.39 1.39
CA TYR A 62 -2.80 -7.77 2.03
C TYR A 62 -1.49 -8.06 1.31
N LYS A 63 -1.28 -9.29 0.82
CA LYS A 63 -0.08 -9.62 0.03
C LYS A 63 -0.02 -8.79 -1.26
N ARG A 64 -1.15 -8.63 -1.95
CA ARG A 64 -1.24 -7.79 -3.16
C ARG A 64 -0.97 -6.31 -2.82
N ALA A 65 -1.51 -5.82 -1.71
CA ALA A 65 -1.26 -4.46 -1.22
C ALA A 65 0.22 -4.21 -0.92
N VAL A 66 0.90 -5.15 -0.25
CA VAL A 66 2.34 -5.06 0.01
C VAL A 66 3.13 -5.01 -1.29
N ALA A 67 2.84 -5.91 -2.24
CA ALA A 67 3.52 -5.91 -3.54
C ALA A 67 3.34 -4.59 -4.30
N CYS A 68 2.14 -3.99 -4.25
CA CYS A 68 1.87 -2.68 -4.85
C CYS A 68 2.72 -1.57 -4.21
N VAL A 69 2.77 -1.53 -2.87
CA VAL A 69 3.57 -0.54 -2.13
C VAL A 69 5.07 -0.74 -2.39
N GLU A 70 5.56 -1.97 -2.48
CA GLU A 70 6.95 -2.27 -2.81
C GLU A 70 7.33 -1.79 -4.21
N ALA A 71 6.46 -2.01 -5.19
CA ALA A 71 6.65 -1.51 -6.56
C ALA A 71 6.69 0.02 -6.58
N ALA A 72 5.75 0.69 -5.91
CA ALA A 72 5.73 2.14 -5.80
C ALA A 72 6.98 2.71 -5.10
N LYS A 73 7.46 2.04 -4.05
CA LYS A 73 8.72 2.40 -3.37
C LYS A 73 9.92 2.30 -4.32
N GLN A 74 9.99 1.24 -5.12
CA GLN A 74 11.06 1.04 -6.09
C GLN A 74 11.03 2.14 -7.16
N GLU A 75 9.84 2.48 -7.66
CA GLU A 75 9.65 3.55 -8.64
C GLU A 75 10.04 4.92 -8.09
N ALA A 76 9.57 5.29 -6.90
CA ALA A 76 9.95 6.52 -6.23
C ALA A 76 11.48 6.60 -6.01
N GLY A 77 12.12 5.48 -5.64
CA GLY A 77 13.57 5.39 -5.52
C GLY A 77 14.32 5.59 -6.84
N ASN A 78 13.76 5.13 -7.96
CA ASN A 78 14.32 5.37 -9.29
C ASN A 78 14.16 6.83 -9.71
N GLN A 79 12.99 7.42 -9.47
CA GLN A 79 12.73 8.83 -9.74
C GLN A 79 13.67 9.75 -8.93
N LEU A 80 13.89 9.46 -7.64
CA LEU A 80 14.82 10.22 -6.80
C LEU A 80 16.25 10.17 -7.33
N ARG A 81 16.72 8.98 -7.77
CA ARG A 81 18.04 8.82 -8.38
C ARG A 81 18.16 9.59 -9.70
N SER A 82 17.10 9.59 -10.51
CA SER A 82 17.03 10.37 -11.75
C SER A 82 17.11 11.87 -11.48
N LEU A 83 16.32 12.37 -10.53
CA LEU A 83 16.34 13.77 -10.10
C LEU A 83 17.72 14.19 -9.59
N ASN A 84 18.36 13.36 -8.77
CA ASN A 84 19.69 13.65 -8.25
C ASN A 84 20.74 13.73 -9.39
N ARG A 85 20.67 12.81 -10.38
CA ARG A 85 21.53 12.87 -11.57
C ARG A 85 21.28 14.14 -12.40
N ASN A 86 20.01 14.52 -12.58
CA ASN A 86 19.64 15.73 -13.30
C ASN A 86 20.15 16.98 -12.57
N HIS A 87 20.00 17.05 -11.25
CA HIS A 87 20.51 18.15 -10.44
C HIS A 87 22.04 18.29 -10.57
N THR A 88 22.78 17.18 -10.47
CA THR A 88 24.24 17.19 -10.68
C THR A 88 24.59 17.70 -12.06
N ASN A 89 23.95 17.18 -13.12
CA ASN A 89 24.21 17.60 -14.50
C ASN A 89 23.91 19.10 -14.70
N THR A 90 22.79 19.59 -14.18
CA THR A 90 22.44 21.02 -14.26
C THR A 90 23.48 21.91 -13.60
N ASN A 91 24.01 21.51 -12.43
CA ASN A 91 25.09 22.24 -11.78
C ASN A 91 26.37 22.24 -12.63
N THR A 92 26.76 21.10 -13.23
CA THR A 92 27.94 21.06 -14.12
C THR A 92 27.77 21.94 -15.35
N TYR A 93 26.58 21.94 -15.97
CA TYR A 93 26.29 22.81 -17.12
C TYR A 93 26.37 24.30 -16.75
N LEU A 94 25.84 24.69 -15.58
CA LEU A 94 25.94 26.06 -15.09
C LEU A 94 27.38 26.48 -14.80
N ASP A 95 28.21 25.58 -14.25
CA ASP A 95 29.63 25.84 -14.00
C ASP A 95 30.42 26.01 -15.30
N VAL A 96 30.16 25.17 -16.31
CA VAL A 96 30.77 25.30 -17.64
C VAL A 96 30.34 26.61 -18.31
N ALA A 97 29.06 26.96 -18.26
CA ALA A 97 28.58 28.23 -18.81
C ALA A 97 29.25 29.44 -18.14
N ARG A 98 29.50 29.37 -16.82
CA ARG A 98 30.20 30.40 -16.06
C ARG A 98 31.66 30.56 -16.48
N HIS A 99 32.32 29.47 -16.89
CA HIS A 99 33.70 29.49 -17.37
C HIS A 99 33.86 29.92 -18.82
N ILE A 100 32.82 29.81 -19.66
CA ILE A 100 32.84 30.26 -21.07
C ILE A 100 32.44 31.74 -21.20
N ALA A 101 31.69 32.27 -20.24
CA ALA A 101 31.26 33.68 -20.23
C ALA A 101 32.33 34.67 -19.70
N VAL A 102 33.57 34.20 -19.46
CA VAL A 102 34.77 34.99 -19.10
C VAL A 102 35.72 34.96 -20.29
#